data_AF-A0A4R0NPB5-F1
#
_entry.id   AF-A0A4R0NPB5-F1
#
_cell.length_a   1.000
_cell.length_b   1.000
_cell.length_c   1.000
_cell.angle_alpha   90.00
_cell.angle_beta   90.00
_cell.angle_gamma   90.00
#
_symmetry.space_group_name_H-M   'P 1'
#
loop_
_entity.id
_entity.type
_entity.pdbx_description
1 polymer ?
#
loop_
_entity_poly.entity_id
_entity_poly.type
_entity_poly.pdbx_seq_one_letter_code
_entity_poly.pdbx_strand_id
1 'polypeptide(L)'
;MRLSVPAGGPEGSAAKSVRRVWLSQAGALPPASGSPGKALRYALAAIALTLPAAAFARPGEVNAHEFYVAAQGLLAKGPAAVFDSRREPLTAQFRDAVETVRAENAAAGGRGRGLYCIPEEERREGMSVRFIMDQLAAIPEPERRTMTLRSAWRRILMRNYPCR
;
A
#
# COMPACT_ATOMS: atom_id res chain seq x y z
N MET A 1 22.28 -13.88 -51.49
CA MET A 1 20.81 -13.82 -51.38
C MET A 1 20.45 -12.85 -50.27
N ARG A 2 19.94 -11.66 -50.63
CA ARG A 2 19.42 -10.65 -49.70
C ARG A 2 17.91 -10.88 -49.60
N LEU A 3 17.38 -11.06 -48.40
CA LEU A 3 15.94 -11.04 -48.15
C LEU A 3 15.61 -9.85 -47.25
N SER A 4 14.75 -9.02 -47.81
CA SER A 4 14.29 -7.72 -47.34
C SER A 4 13.42 -7.83 -46.09
N VAL A 5 13.62 -6.88 -45.18
CA VAL A 5 12.74 -6.59 -44.04
C VAL A 5 11.67 -5.62 -44.52
N PRO A 6 10.36 -5.90 -44.36
CA PRO A 6 9.33 -4.89 -44.53
C PRO A 6 9.19 -4.02 -43.27
N ALA A 7 9.24 -2.71 -43.49
CA ALA A 7 8.85 -1.66 -42.57
C ALA A 7 7.32 -1.49 -42.57
N GLY A 8 6.75 -1.20 -41.39
CA GLY A 8 5.35 -0.81 -41.25
C GLY A 8 4.94 -0.63 -39.79
N GLY A 9 4.89 0.61 -39.32
CA GLY A 9 4.26 1.02 -38.05
C GLY A 9 2.72 0.95 -38.11
N PRO A 10 1.97 1.50 -37.11
CA PRO A 10 2.31 2.70 -36.35
C PRO A 10 2.27 2.56 -34.82
N GLU A 11 3.24 3.24 -34.23
CA GLU A 11 3.17 3.87 -32.92
C GLU A 11 1.89 4.70 -32.73
N GLY A 12 1.40 4.72 -31.49
CA GLY A 12 0.68 5.87 -30.96
C GLY A 12 -0.79 5.63 -30.64
N SER A 13 -1.08 5.21 -29.40
CA SER A 13 -2.38 5.57 -28.80
C SER A 13 -2.36 5.61 -27.27
N ALA A 14 -1.66 4.70 -26.59
CA ALA A 14 -1.74 4.62 -25.13
C ALA A 14 -0.92 5.69 -24.37
N ALA A 15 0.23 6.14 -24.90
CA ALA A 15 1.12 7.07 -24.21
C ALA A 15 0.65 8.54 -24.19
N LYS A 16 -0.31 8.92 -25.05
CA LYS A 16 -0.84 10.30 -25.11
C LYS A 16 -1.87 10.60 -24.01
N SER A 17 -2.51 9.58 -23.43
CA SER A 17 -3.56 9.80 -22.43
C SER A 17 -2.97 10.17 -21.05
N VAL A 18 -1.88 9.52 -20.66
CA VAL A 18 -1.25 9.74 -19.34
C VAL A 18 -0.51 11.08 -19.26
N ARG A 19 0.11 11.54 -20.36
CA ARG A 19 0.77 12.87 -20.40
C ARG A 19 -0.22 14.03 -20.36
N ARG A 20 -1.44 13.88 -20.88
CA ARG A 20 -2.44 14.97 -20.88
C ARG A 20 -3.02 15.25 -19.49
N VAL A 21 -3.06 14.24 -18.62
CA VAL A 21 -3.48 14.39 -17.22
C VAL A 21 -2.41 15.10 -16.38
N TRP A 22 -1.12 14.85 -16.65
CA TRP A 22 -0.03 15.48 -15.88
C TRP A 22 0.29 16.93 -16.29
N LEU A 23 0.04 17.32 -17.55
CA LEU A 23 0.35 18.68 -18.05
C LEU A 23 -0.73 19.74 -17.78
N SER A 24 -1.92 19.37 -17.28
CA SER A 24 -2.94 20.35 -16.84
C SER A 24 -2.78 20.81 -15.38
N GLN A 25 -1.77 20.32 -14.65
CA GLN A 25 -1.50 20.72 -13.26
C GLN A 25 -0.32 21.68 -13.11
N ALA A 26 0.20 22.26 -14.20
CA ALA A 26 1.02 23.46 -14.13
C ALA A 26 0.09 24.69 -14.03
N GLY A 27 -0.63 24.79 -12.91
CA GLY A 27 -1.31 26.01 -12.53
C GLY A 27 -0.28 27.12 -12.40
N ALA A 28 -0.42 28.13 -13.24
CA ALA A 28 0.36 29.35 -13.22
C ALA A 28 0.43 29.93 -11.79
N LEU A 29 1.65 30.19 -11.32
CA LEU A 29 1.89 31.09 -10.20
C LEU A 29 1.26 32.46 -10.54
N PRO A 30 0.35 33.01 -9.72
CA PRO A 30 -0.09 34.38 -9.93
C PRO A 30 1.08 35.34 -9.62
N PRO A 31 1.30 36.39 -10.45
CA PRO A 31 2.27 37.41 -10.14
C PRO A 31 1.84 38.17 -8.87
N ALA A 32 2.72 38.22 -7.88
CA ALA A 32 2.60 39.14 -6.76
C ALA A 32 2.66 40.58 -7.28
N SER A 33 1.49 41.22 -7.39
CA SER A 33 1.34 42.62 -7.74
C SER A 33 0.59 43.31 -6.60
N GLY A 34 1.29 44.20 -5.91
CA GLY A 34 0.72 45.02 -4.85
C GLY A 34 -0.06 46.21 -5.40
N SER A 35 -1.09 46.63 -4.66
CA SER A 35 -1.38 48.05 -4.43
C SER A 35 -2.33 48.24 -3.23
N PRO A 36 -2.05 49.18 -2.32
CA PRO A 36 -2.88 49.48 -1.17
C PRO A 36 -3.90 50.57 -1.52
N GLY A 37 -5.20 50.29 -1.40
CA GLY A 37 -6.18 51.35 -1.61
C GLY A 37 -7.63 50.92 -1.62
N LYS A 38 -8.27 51.03 -0.45
CA LYS A 38 -9.65 51.51 -0.28
C LYS A 38 -10.76 50.69 -0.98
N ALA A 39 -11.43 49.82 -0.20
CA ALA A 39 -12.88 49.54 -0.21
C ALA A 39 -13.08 48.16 0.43
N LEU A 40 -13.16 48.03 1.75
CA LEU A 40 -14.39 48.26 2.52
C LEU A 40 -15.65 47.81 1.75
N ARG A 41 -16.23 46.68 2.21
CA ARG A 41 -17.60 46.18 1.98
C ARG A 41 -17.85 45.23 0.81
N TYR A 42 -17.22 44.05 0.77
CA TYR A 42 -17.90 42.83 0.27
C TYR A 42 -17.32 41.60 0.97
N ALA A 43 -17.56 41.50 2.29
CA ALA A 43 -17.38 40.27 3.04
C ALA A 43 -18.63 39.41 2.86
N LEU A 44 -18.71 38.65 1.76
CA LEU A 44 -19.74 37.64 1.57
C LEU A 44 -19.11 36.36 0.99
N ALA A 45 -18.84 35.45 1.92
CA ALA A 45 -19.04 34.00 1.81
C ALA A 45 -18.56 33.31 0.52
N ALA A 46 -17.31 32.84 0.55
CA ALA A 46 -16.89 31.64 -0.16
C ALA A 46 -15.95 30.83 0.74
N ILE A 47 -16.51 30.24 1.81
CA ILE A 47 -15.81 29.20 2.57
C ILE A 47 -15.82 27.96 1.68
N ALA A 48 -14.78 27.81 0.86
CA ALA A 48 -14.49 26.57 0.19
C ALA A 48 -14.21 25.52 1.26
N LEU A 49 -15.17 24.62 1.49
CA LEU A 49 -14.99 23.41 2.27
C LEU A 49 -13.92 22.54 1.58
N THR A 50 -12.66 22.75 1.92
CA THR A 50 -11.60 21.76 1.70
C THR A 50 -11.89 20.59 2.64
N LEU A 51 -12.80 19.70 2.22
CA LEU A 51 -13.00 18.41 2.87
C LEU A 51 -11.66 17.67 2.84
N PRO A 52 -11.02 17.38 3.99
CA PRO A 52 -9.96 16.40 3.99
C PRO A 52 -10.63 15.09 3.59
N ALA A 53 -10.22 14.50 2.48
CA ALA A 53 -10.65 13.15 2.13
C ALA A 53 -10.33 12.27 3.35
N ALA A 54 -11.36 11.80 4.05
CA ALA A 54 -11.19 10.83 5.11
C ALA A 54 -10.58 9.60 4.44
N ALA A 55 -9.26 9.45 4.57
CA ALA A 55 -8.58 8.25 4.15
C ALA A 55 -9.14 7.14 5.04
N PHE A 56 -10.08 6.36 4.52
CA PHE A 56 -10.53 5.15 5.18
C PHE A 56 -9.28 4.30 5.43
N ALA A 57 -8.92 4.15 6.71
CA ALA A 57 -7.79 3.33 7.10
C ALA A 57 -8.07 1.92 6.58
N ARG A 58 -7.19 1.42 5.70
CA ARG A 58 -7.35 0.10 5.11
C ARG A 58 -7.22 -0.96 6.20
N PRO A 59 -7.88 -2.13 6.07
CA PRO A 59 -7.81 -3.19 7.08
C PRO A 59 -6.37 -3.61 7.45
N GLY A 60 -5.41 -3.54 6.52
CA GLY A 60 -4.00 -3.86 6.77
C GLY A 60 -3.19 -2.76 7.48
N GLU A 61 -3.77 -1.58 7.72
CA GLU A 61 -3.14 -0.47 8.44
C GLU A 61 -3.40 -0.50 9.95
N VAL A 62 -4.04 -1.55 10.46
CA VAL A 62 -4.20 -1.77 11.91
C VAL A 62 -2.85 -1.92 12.60
N ASN A 63 -2.81 -1.66 13.90
CA ASN A 63 -1.60 -1.83 14.70
C ASN A 63 -1.14 -3.31 14.71
N ALA A 64 0.14 -3.57 14.45
CA ALA A 64 0.66 -4.93 14.37
C ALA A 64 0.61 -5.67 15.73
N HIS A 65 0.74 -4.95 16.84
CA HIS A 65 0.65 -5.54 18.17
C HIS A 65 -0.79 -5.92 18.52
N GLU A 66 -1.75 -5.04 18.25
CA GLU A 66 -3.17 -5.33 18.49
C GLU A 66 -3.64 -6.53 17.67
N PHE A 67 -3.26 -6.58 16.39
CA PHE A 67 -3.51 -7.74 15.54
C PHE A 67 -2.90 -9.02 16.12
N TYR A 68 -1.63 -8.98 16.51
CA TYR A 68 -0.93 -10.13 17.08
C TYR A 68 -1.63 -10.67 18.34
N VAL A 69 -2.01 -9.80 19.28
CA VAL A 69 -2.71 -10.21 20.51
C VAL A 69 -4.10 -10.79 20.19
N ALA A 70 -4.85 -10.15 19.30
CA ALA A 70 -6.16 -10.64 18.89
C ALA A 70 -6.08 -12.00 18.18
N ALA A 71 -5.09 -12.19 17.30
CA ALA A 71 -4.84 -13.44 16.61
C ALA A 71 -4.40 -14.55 17.57
N GLN A 72 -3.53 -14.27 18.54
CA GLN A 72 -3.15 -15.22 19.59
C GLN A 72 -4.37 -15.65 20.43
N GLY A 73 -5.22 -14.69 20.81
CA GLY A 73 -6.46 -14.97 21.53
C GLY A 73 -7.50 -15.74 20.71
N LEU A 74 -7.42 -15.71 19.38
CA LEU A 74 -8.23 -16.54 18.50
C LEU A 74 -7.64 -17.96 18.40
N LEU A 75 -6.33 -18.09 18.20
CA LEU A 75 -5.64 -19.37 18.10
C LEU A 75 -5.71 -20.20 19.38
N ALA A 76 -5.68 -19.54 20.55
CA ALA A 76 -5.85 -20.20 21.84
C ALA A 76 -7.21 -20.92 21.99
N LYS A 77 -8.22 -20.55 21.20
CA LYS A 77 -9.52 -21.25 21.18
C LYS A 77 -9.50 -22.56 20.40
N GLY A 78 -8.42 -22.82 19.64
CA GLY A 78 -8.27 -24.04 18.85
C GLY A 78 -9.46 -24.28 17.90
N PRO A 79 -10.06 -25.48 17.88
CA PRO A 79 -11.20 -25.78 17.01
C PRO A 79 -12.40 -24.85 17.22
N ALA A 80 -12.61 -24.30 18.41
CA ALA A 80 -13.72 -23.38 18.68
C ALA A 80 -13.54 -22.01 17.99
N ALA A 81 -12.34 -21.69 17.49
CA ALA A 81 -12.06 -20.44 16.77
C ALA A 81 -12.88 -20.30 15.47
N VAL A 82 -13.36 -21.42 14.89
CA VAL A 82 -14.16 -21.39 13.66
C VAL A 82 -15.48 -20.63 13.83
N PHE A 83 -16.03 -20.61 15.06
CA PHE A 83 -17.26 -19.93 15.43
C PHE A 83 -17.02 -18.53 16.01
N ASP A 84 -15.77 -18.09 16.13
CA ASP A 84 -15.45 -16.77 16.67
C ASP A 84 -15.66 -15.70 15.59
N SER A 85 -16.47 -14.69 15.92
CA SER A 85 -16.77 -13.55 15.05
C SER A 85 -15.54 -12.74 14.65
N ARG A 86 -14.44 -12.82 15.41
CA ARG A 86 -13.18 -12.13 15.10
C ARG A 86 -12.38 -12.81 13.97
N ARG A 87 -12.69 -14.06 13.61
CA ARG A 87 -11.95 -14.82 12.60
C ARG A 87 -11.94 -14.11 11.25
N GLU A 88 -13.11 -13.71 10.78
CA GLU A 88 -13.27 -13.05 9.49
C GLU A 88 -12.55 -11.68 9.42
N PRO A 89 -12.77 -10.74 10.35
CA PRO A 89 -12.09 -9.44 10.30
C PRO A 89 -10.56 -9.59 10.44
N LEU A 90 -10.06 -10.47 11.29
CA LEU A 90 -8.61 -10.72 11.39
C LEU A 90 -8.03 -11.28 10.08
N THR A 91 -8.74 -12.21 9.45
CA THR A 91 -8.34 -12.75 8.14
C THR A 91 -8.32 -11.65 7.08
N ALA A 92 -9.33 -10.77 7.06
CA ALA A 92 -9.41 -9.66 6.12
C ALA A 92 -8.29 -8.63 6.33
N GLN A 93 -7.98 -8.27 7.58
CA GLN A 93 -6.87 -7.39 7.92
C GLN A 93 -5.53 -7.92 7.44
N PHE A 94 -5.26 -9.21 7.70
CA PHE A 94 -4.02 -9.83 7.26
C PHE A 94 -3.94 -9.96 5.74
N ARG A 95 -5.04 -10.36 5.08
CA ARG A 95 -5.11 -10.45 3.61
C ARG A 95 -4.80 -9.09 2.96
N ASP A 96 -5.43 -8.02 3.43
CA ASP A 96 -5.18 -6.67 2.90
C ASP A 96 -3.71 -6.24 3.09
N ALA A 97 -3.10 -6.57 4.23
CA ALA A 97 -1.67 -6.34 4.46
C ALA A 97 -0.80 -7.12 3.45
N VAL A 98 -1.06 -8.41 3.23
CA VAL A 98 -0.33 -9.25 2.27
C VAL A 98 -0.48 -8.71 0.84
N GLU A 99 -1.70 -8.42 0.41
CA GLU A 99 -1.99 -7.90 -0.94
C GLU A 99 -1.30 -6.56 -1.18
N THR A 100 -1.36 -5.67 -0.19
CA THR A 100 -0.70 -4.36 -0.28
C THR A 100 0.81 -4.50 -0.36
N VAL A 101 1.43 -5.34 0.48
CA VAL A 101 2.88 -5.59 0.45
C VAL A 101 3.30 -6.25 -0.87
N ARG A 102 2.48 -7.15 -1.43
CA ARG A 102 2.73 -7.74 -2.75
C ARG A 102 2.68 -6.69 -3.86
N ALA A 103 1.72 -5.79 -3.82
CA ALA A 103 1.63 -4.67 -4.77
C ALA A 103 2.84 -3.73 -4.65
N GLU A 104 3.29 -3.41 -3.43
CA GLU A 104 4.52 -2.66 -3.20
C GLU A 104 5.76 -3.36 -3.79
N ASN A 105 5.85 -4.68 -3.60
CA ASN A 105 6.95 -5.49 -4.15
C ASN A 105 6.96 -5.47 -5.69
N ALA A 106 5.79 -5.63 -6.32
CA ALA A 106 5.66 -5.57 -7.77
C ALA A 106 6.03 -4.18 -8.32
N ALA A 107 5.59 -3.11 -7.65
CA ALA A 107 5.96 -1.74 -8.00
C ALA A 107 7.47 -1.48 -7.86
N ALA A 108 8.13 -2.12 -6.88
CA ALA A 108 9.59 -2.08 -6.76
C ALA A 108 10.29 -2.91 -7.85
N GLY A 109 9.77 -4.09 -8.18
CA GLY A 109 10.29 -4.96 -9.24
C GLY A 109 10.29 -4.32 -10.63
N GLY A 110 9.29 -3.49 -10.94
CA GLY A 110 9.29 -2.67 -12.17
C GLY A 110 10.47 -1.69 -12.28
N ARG A 111 11.19 -1.44 -11.18
CA ARG A 111 12.40 -0.60 -11.12
C ARG A 111 13.69 -1.40 -11.02
N GLY A 112 13.64 -2.73 -11.20
CA GLY A 112 14.80 -3.62 -11.20
C GLY A 112 14.59 -4.84 -10.31
N ARG A 113 14.80 -4.69 -9.00
CA ARG A 113 14.62 -5.76 -8.01
C ARG A 113 13.44 -5.43 -7.08
N GLY A 114 12.66 -6.45 -6.74
CA GLY A 114 11.63 -6.34 -5.71
C GLY A 114 12.23 -6.02 -4.34
N LEU A 115 11.37 -5.64 -3.40
CA LEU A 115 11.71 -5.49 -1.98
C LEU A 115 12.09 -6.83 -1.33
N TYR A 116 11.49 -7.94 -1.77
CA TYR A 116 11.74 -9.29 -1.29
C TYR A 116 11.52 -10.34 -2.40
N CYS A 117 12.17 -11.49 -2.28
CA CYS A 117 12.17 -12.55 -3.28
C CYS A 117 11.80 -13.90 -2.65
N ILE A 118 10.51 -14.23 -2.65
CA ILE A 118 10.03 -15.53 -2.14
C ILE A 118 10.22 -16.61 -3.23
N PRO A 119 10.84 -17.76 -2.91
CA PRO A 119 10.93 -18.90 -3.83
C PRO A 119 9.53 -19.33 -4.32
N GLU A 120 9.48 -19.90 -5.53
CA GLU A 120 8.22 -20.26 -6.18
C GLU A 120 7.47 -21.35 -5.41
N GLU A 121 8.21 -22.27 -4.80
CA GLU A 121 7.72 -23.38 -3.98
C GLU A 121 6.92 -22.84 -2.79
N GLU A 122 7.51 -21.94 -2.00
CA GLU A 122 6.87 -21.34 -0.83
C GLU A 122 5.67 -20.46 -1.21
N ARG A 123 5.71 -19.83 -2.40
CA ARG A 123 4.56 -19.05 -2.89
C ARG A 123 3.36 -19.93 -3.24
N ARG A 124 3.60 -21.17 -3.66
CA ARG A 124 2.53 -22.12 -4.01
C ARG A 124 1.93 -22.77 -2.77
N GLU A 125 2.77 -23.17 -1.83
CA GLU A 125 2.32 -23.82 -0.58
C GLU A 125 1.67 -22.82 0.38
N GLY A 126 2.08 -21.55 0.31
CA GLY A 126 1.62 -20.53 1.24
C GLY A 126 2.27 -20.67 2.61
N MET A 127 2.01 -19.68 3.47
CA MET A 127 2.59 -19.63 4.81
C MET A 127 1.56 -20.10 5.84
N SER A 128 1.97 -21.00 6.73
CA SER A 128 1.09 -21.44 7.82
C SER A 128 0.78 -20.29 8.79
N VAL A 129 -0.41 -20.32 9.40
CA VAL A 129 -0.79 -19.33 10.42
C VAL A 129 0.20 -19.33 11.58
N ARG A 130 0.70 -20.51 11.96
CA ARG A 130 1.71 -20.64 13.01
C ARG A 130 3.00 -19.91 12.64
N PHE A 131 3.50 -20.12 11.43
CA PHE A 131 4.67 -19.40 10.92
C PHE A 131 4.45 -17.88 10.99
N ILE A 132 3.30 -17.38 10.51
CA ILE A 132 2.99 -15.95 10.53
C ILE A 132 3.04 -15.40 11.96
N MET A 133 2.44 -16.09 12.93
CA MET A 133 2.46 -15.65 14.34
C MET A 133 3.85 -15.69 14.94
N ASP A 134 4.64 -16.72 14.64
CA ASP A 134 6.03 -16.82 15.13
C ASP A 134 6.89 -15.69 14.54
N GLN A 135 6.69 -15.33 13.27
CA GLN A 135 7.39 -14.21 12.66
C GLN A 135 6.99 -12.84 13.23
N LEU A 136 5.71 -12.64 13.56
CA LEU A 136 5.24 -11.43 14.25
C LEU A 136 5.75 -11.36 15.69
N ALA A 137 5.84 -12.50 16.38
CA ALA A 137 6.41 -12.60 17.73
C ALA A 137 7.92 -12.27 17.74
N ALA A 138 8.64 -12.61 16.67
CA ALA A 138 10.06 -12.28 16.52
C ALA A 138 10.34 -10.77 16.39
N ILE A 139 9.33 -9.93 16.15
CA ILE A 139 9.46 -8.47 16.25
C ILE A 139 9.29 -8.10 17.72
N PRO A 140 10.27 -7.44 18.37
CA PRO A 140 10.15 -7.01 19.76
C PRO A 140 8.88 -6.19 20.00
N GLU A 141 8.24 -6.39 21.15
CA GLU A 141 6.97 -5.73 21.45
C GLU A 141 6.99 -4.20 21.30
N PRO A 142 7.99 -3.46 21.83
CA PRO A 142 8.04 -2.01 21.69
C PRO A 142 8.03 -1.59 20.21
N GLU A 143 8.75 -2.33 19.37
CA GLU A 143 8.77 -2.07 17.93
C GLU A 143 7.42 -2.41 17.28
N ARG A 144 6.86 -3.59 17.59
CA ARG A 144 5.58 -4.05 17.04
C ARG A 144 4.42 -3.09 17.37
N ARG A 145 4.44 -2.43 18.53
CA ARG A 145 3.43 -1.43 18.94
C ARG A 145 3.49 -0.14 18.12
N THR A 146 4.62 0.16 17.48
CA THR A 146 4.80 1.38 16.68
C THR A 146 4.57 1.17 15.19
N MET A 147 4.30 -0.07 14.77
CA MET A 147 4.19 -0.45 13.36
C MET A 147 2.76 -0.85 13.00
N THR A 148 2.38 -0.57 11.76
CA THR A 148 1.16 -1.16 11.17
C THR A 148 1.41 -2.62 10.78
N LEU A 149 0.35 -3.41 10.68
CA LEU A 149 0.41 -4.82 10.28
C LEU A 149 1.09 -4.98 8.92
N ARG A 150 0.73 -4.14 7.94
CA ARG A 150 1.43 -4.05 6.65
C ARG A 150 2.93 -3.83 6.80
N SER A 151 3.33 -2.87 7.62
CA SER A 151 4.75 -2.52 7.81
C SER A 151 5.54 -3.65 8.49
N ALA A 152 4.94 -4.29 9.49
CA ALA A 152 5.51 -5.44 10.18
C ALA A 152 5.66 -6.63 9.21
N TRP A 153 4.63 -6.92 8.42
CA TRP A 153 4.67 -8.00 7.44
C TRP A 153 5.73 -7.78 6.37
N ARG A 154 5.83 -6.57 5.82
CA ARG A 154 6.89 -6.20 4.87
C ARG A 154 8.28 -6.42 5.46
N ARG A 155 8.52 -5.99 6.70
CA ARG A 155 9.80 -6.18 7.40
C ARG A 155 10.16 -7.66 7.53
N ILE A 156 9.18 -8.49 7.91
CA ILE A 156 9.35 -9.96 8.01
C ILE A 156 9.80 -10.54 6.68
N LEU A 157 9.12 -10.18 5.58
CA LEU A 157 9.45 -10.69 4.26
C LEU A 157 10.84 -10.25 3.78
N MET A 158 11.20 -8.98 3.99
CA MET A 158 12.53 -8.48 3.61
C MET A 158 13.65 -9.16 4.39
N ARG A 159 13.42 -9.49 5.67
CA ARG A 159 14.40 -10.20 6.51
C ARG A 159 14.57 -11.66 6.10
N ASN A 160 13.47 -12.36 5.89
CA ASN A 160 13.48 -13.81 5.64
C ASN A 160 13.74 -14.17 4.18
N TYR A 161 13.34 -13.29 3.25
CA TYR A 161 13.44 -13.52 1.80
C TYR A 161 14.17 -12.36 1.10
N PRO A 162 15.44 -12.08 1.46
CA PRO A 162 16.22 -11.06 0.79
C PRO A 162 16.49 -11.47 -0.66
N CYS A 163 16.32 -10.54 -1.60
CA CYS A 163 16.71 -10.74 -2.98
C CYS A 163 18.24 -10.78 -3.11
N ARG A 164 18.81 -11.95 -3.43
CA ARG A 164 20.25 -12.13 -3.70
C ARG A 164 20.49 -12.21 -5.20
#